data_AF-G5SM46-F1
#
_entry.id   AF-G5SM46-F1
#
_cell.length_a   1.000
_cell.length_b   1.000
_cell.length_c   1.000
_cell.angle_alpha   90.00
_cell.angle_beta   90.00
_cell.angle_gamma   90.00
#
_symmetry.space_group_name_H-M   'P 1'
#
loop_
_entity.id
_entity.type
_entity.pdbx_description
1 polymer ?
#
loop_
_entity_poly.entity_id
_entity_poly.type
_entity_poly.pdbx_seq_one_letter_code
_entity_poly.pdbx_strand_id
1 'polypeptide(L)' 'MVLEKLGDLCFDFAKLIFGGVILAAIMQLEINTAWLFTIGFVFVLLAVVFGCILFVLSNKKTNYLWG' A
#
# COMPACT_ATOMS: atom_id res chain seq x y z
N MET A 1 -4.97 -8.83 18.03
CA MET A 1 -4.83 -7.37 18.13
C MET A 1 -3.97 -6.77 17.02
N VAL A 2 -2.76 -7.27 16.75
CA VAL A 2 -1.90 -6.74 15.66
C VAL A 2 -2.49 -6.97 14.26
N LEU A 3 -3.12 -8.14 14.01
CA LEU A 3 -3.74 -8.45 12.72
C LEU A 3 -4.92 -7.51 12.38
N GLU A 4 -5.69 -7.10 13.38
CA GLU A 4 -6.82 -6.18 13.22
C GLU A 4 -6.33 -4.78 12.82
N LYS A 5 -5.28 -4.27 13.51
CA LYS A 5 -4.63 -3.00 13.16
C LYS A 5 -4.00 -3.00 11.77
N LEU A 6 -3.50 -4.14 11.32
CA LEU A 6 -2.94 -4.28 9.97
C LEU A 6 -4.02 -4.41 8.91
N GLY A 7 -5.15 -5.05 9.25
CA GLY A 7 -6.34 -5.07 8.40
C GLY A 7 -6.84 -3.64 8.13
N ASP A 8 -6.98 -2.84 9.19
CA ASP A 8 -7.33 -1.42 9.09
C ASP A 8 -6.34 -0.63 8.23
N LEU A 9 -5.02 -0.78 8.50
CA LEU A 9 -3.98 -0.10 7.73
C LEU A 9 -3.99 -0.50 6.24
N CYS A 10 -4.09 -1.79 5.94
CA CYS A 10 -4.14 -2.32 4.58
C CYS A 10 -5.38 -1.79 3.84
N PHE A 11 -6.52 -1.76 4.52
CA PHE A 11 -7.76 -1.24 3.97
C PHE A 11 -7.69 0.27 3.70
N ASP A 12 -7.05 1.03 4.59
CA ASP A 12 -6.82 2.47 4.42
C ASP A 12 -5.90 2.75 3.22
N PHE A 13 -4.82 1.99 3.07
CA PHE A 13 -3.94 2.07 1.89
C PHE A 13 -4.65 1.67 0.59
N ALA A 14 -5.48 0.62 0.61
CA ALA A 14 -6.26 0.23 -0.56
C ALA A 14 -7.19 1.37 -1.00
N LYS A 15 -7.86 2.02 -0.05
CA LYS A 15 -8.75 3.16 -0.31
C LYS A 15 -7.99 4.40 -0.81
N LEU A 16 -6.80 4.65 -0.27
CA LEU A 16 -5.91 5.73 -0.71
C LEU A 16 -5.45 5.54 -2.16
N ILE A 17 -5.04 4.32 -2.53
CA ILE A 17 -4.62 4.01 -3.91
C ILE A 17 -5.81 4.05 -4.86
N PHE A 18 -6.97 3.51 -4.48
CA PHE A 18 -8.18 3.55 -5.31
C PHE A 18 -8.61 5.00 -5.60
N GLY A 19 -8.57 5.87 -4.59
CA GLY A 19 -8.84 7.29 -4.73
C GLY A 19 -7.82 8.01 -5.63
N GLY A 20 -6.53 7.73 -5.45
CA GLY A 20 -5.45 8.32 -6.24
C GLY A 20 -5.48 7.91 -7.72
N VAL A 21 -5.71 6.63 -8.01
CA VAL A 21 -5.78 6.11 -9.38
C VAL A 21 -7.01 6.63 -10.11
N ILE A 22 -8.18 6.66 -9.46
CA ILE A 22 -9.40 7.20 -10.07
C ILE A 22 -9.28 8.71 -10.29
N LEU A 23 -8.72 9.47 -9.33
CA LEU A 23 -8.51 10.91 -9.49
C LEU A 23 -7.53 11.22 -10.63
N ALA A 24 -6.44 10.44 -10.74
CA ALA A 24 -5.48 10.57 -11.83
C ALA A 24 -6.04 10.11 -13.19
N ALA A 25 -7.03 9.23 -13.21
CA ALA A 25 -7.72 8.80 -14.44
C ALA A 25 -8.75 9.83 -14.93
N ILE A 26 -9.42 10.55 -14.02
CA ILE A 26 -10.42 11.57 -14.36
C ILE A 26 -9.74 12.88 -14.78
N MET A 27 -8.63 13.22 -14.13
CA MET A 27 -7.76 14.31 -14.56
C MET A 27 -7.13 13.86 -15.87
N GLN A 28 -7.66 14.32 -17.02
CA GLN A 28 -7.20 13.96 -18.38
C GLN A 28 -5.73 14.37 -18.62
N LEU A 29 -4.82 13.70 -17.94
CA LEU A 29 -3.42 13.72 -18.28
C LEU A 29 -3.36 13.02 -19.64
N GLU A 30 -2.83 13.71 -20.64
CA GLU A 30 -2.58 13.26 -22.02
C GLU A 30 -1.54 12.12 -22.08
N ILE A 31 -1.59 11.22 -21.10
CA ILE A 31 -0.69 10.12 -20.89
C ILE A 31 -1.52 8.87 -21.04
N ASN A 32 -1.10 8.01 -21.96
CA ASN A 32 -1.74 6.76 -22.30
C ASN A 32 -2.19 6.02 -21.02
N THR A 33 -3.49 5.72 -20.90
CA THR A 33 -4.10 5.10 -19.70
C THR A 33 -3.36 3.82 -19.28
N ALA A 34 -2.78 3.11 -20.25
CA ALA A 34 -1.93 1.94 -20.02
C ALA A 34 -0.65 2.25 -19.20
N TRP A 35 -0.04 3.42 -19.39
CA TRP A 35 1.17 3.83 -18.67
C TRP A 35 0.84 4.23 -17.23
N LEU A 36 -0.28 4.91 -17.03
CA LEU A 36 -0.77 5.28 -15.71
C LEU A 36 -1.10 4.04 -14.87
N PHE A 37 -1.75 3.04 -15.48
CA PHE A 37 -2.05 1.77 -14.83
C PHE A 37 -0.77 1.00 -14.46
N THR A 38 0.24 1.03 -15.32
CA THR A 38 1.54 0.37 -15.07
C THR A 38 2.26 1.00 -13.88
N ILE A 39 2.33 2.34 -13.82
CA ILE A 39 2.96 3.07 -12.72
C ILE A 39 2.17 2.85 -11.42
N GLY A 40 0.83 2.91 -11.49
CA GLY A 40 -0.04 2.59 -10.36
C GLY A 40 0.18 1.18 -9.82
N PHE A 41 0.30 0.18 -10.71
CA PHE A 41 0.57 -1.21 -10.34
C PHE A 41 1.94 -1.40 -9.67
N VAL A 42 2.97 -0.71 -10.17
CA VAL A 42 4.31 -0.70 -9.55
C VAL A 42 4.25 -0.10 -8.14
N PHE A 43 3.54 1.00 -7.94
CA PHE A 43 3.38 1.63 -6.63
C PHE A 43 2.61 0.73 -5.64
N VAL A 44 1.58 0.02 -6.09
CA VAL A 44 0.87 -0.99 -5.28
C VAL A 44 1.82 -2.09 -4.84
N LEU A 45 2.60 -2.66 -5.76
CA LEU A 45 3.60 -3.69 -5.43
C LEU A 45 4.62 -3.18 -4.40
N LEU A 46 5.10 -1.95 -4.57
CA LEU A 46 6.06 -1.33 -3.65
C LEU A 46 5.43 -1.12 -2.26
N ALA A 47 4.18 -0.66 -2.19
CA ALA A 47 3.44 -0.50 -0.94
C ALA A 47 3.20 -1.83 -0.23
N VAL A 48 2.87 -2.89 -0.96
CA VAL A 48 2.71 -4.26 -0.42
C VAL A 48 4.02 -4.78 0.13
N VAL A 49 5.14 -4.62 -0.60
CA VAL A 49 6.46 -5.02 -0.13
C VAL A 49 6.86 -4.24 1.11
N PHE A 50 6.64 -2.92 1.13
CA PHE A 50 6.95 -2.07 2.28
C PHE A 50 6.10 -2.44 3.51
N GLY A 51 4.81 -2.70 3.31
CA GLY A 51 3.90 -3.20 4.34
C GLY A 51 4.32 -4.56 4.89
N CYS A 52 4.75 -5.48 4.03
CA CYS A 52 5.29 -6.78 4.44
C CYS A 52 6.60 -6.64 5.24
N ILE A 53 7.52 -5.79 4.79
CA ILE A 53 8.78 -5.54 5.51
C ILE A 53 8.51 -4.93 6.89
N LEU A 54 7.63 -3.93 6.98
CA LEU A 54 7.23 -3.34 8.26
C LEU A 54 6.50 -4.33 9.16
N PHE A 55 5.67 -5.22 8.60
CA PHE A 55 4.99 -6.28 9.36
C PHE A 55 5.99 -7.27 9.96
N VAL A 56 6.96 -7.74 9.17
CA VAL A 56 8.02 -8.65 9.63
C VAL A 56 8.91 -7.96 10.67
N LEU A 57 9.25 -6.70 10.46
CA LEU A 57 10.06 -5.91 11.40
C LEU A 57 9.32 -5.65 12.71
N SER A 58 8.02 -5.33 12.67
CA SER A 58 7.17 -5.19 13.87
C SER A 58 7.04 -6.50 14.65
N ASN A 59 6.95 -7.64 13.95
CA ASN A 59 6.96 -8.95 14.62
C ASN A 59 8.30 -9.25 15.30
N LYS A 60 9.44 -8.89 14.68
CA LYS A 60 10.74 -8.98 15.35
C LYS A 60 10.86 -8.02 16.53
N LYS A 61 10.21 -6.85 16.48
CA LYS A 61 10.18 -5.86 17.55
C LYS A 61 9.48 -6.31 18.82
N THR A 62 8.41 -7.08 18.68
CA THR A 62 7.77 -7.74 19.82
C THR A 62 8.66 -8.80 20.46
N ASN A 63 9.50 -9.50 19.70
CA ASN A 63 10.33 -10.60 20.23
C ASN A 63 11.55 -10.13 21.03
N TYR A 64 12.04 -8.89 20.86
CA TYR A 64 13.16 -8.37 21.66
C TYR A 64 12.74 -7.57 22.90
N LEU A 65 11.44 -7.30 23.08
CA LEU A 65 10.89 -6.61 24.26
C LEU A 65 10.34 -7.58 25.32
N TRP A 66 10.36 -8.89 25.04
CA TRP A 66 9.93 -9.98 25.94
C TRP A 66 10.97 -11.11 26.04
N GLY A 67 12.21 -10.87 25.61
CA GLY A 67 13.35 -11.79 25.76
C GLY A 67 14.24 -11.38 26.93
#